data_AF-A0A348WAJ9-F1
#
_entry.id   AF-A0A348WAJ9-F1
#
_cell.length_a   1.000
_cell.length_b   1.000
_cell.length_c   1.000
_cell.angle_alpha   90.00
_cell.angle_beta   90.00
_cell.angle_gamma   90.00
#
_symmetry.space_group_name_H-M   'P 1'
#
loop_
_entity.id
_entity.type
_entity.pdbx_description
1 polymer ?
#
loop_
_entity_poly.entity_id
_entity_poly.type
_entity_poly.pdbx_seq_one_letter_code
_entity_poly.pdbx_strand_id
1 'polypeptide(L)' 'APGQCVAALDLLTGLPADKKASYVEPNAGHYGIFAGRSWRENIRPLVLDFIDANSEAPAERKRTKPRAKHANKNAAA' A
#
# COMPACT_ATOMS: atom_id res chain seq x y z
N ALA A 1 -15.69 4.62 -4.97
CA ALA A 1 -16.28 4.83 -3.63
C ALA A 1 -15.18 4.70 -2.58
N PRO A 2 -14.56 5.79 -2.15
CA PRO A 2 -13.39 5.74 -1.26
C PRO A 2 -13.66 5.29 0.19
N GLY A 3 -14.87 4.86 0.56
CA GLY A 3 -15.22 4.53 1.95
C GLY A 3 -15.23 3.03 2.31
N GLN A 4 -15.60 2.14 1.37
CA GLN A 4 -15.83 0.72 1.71
C GLN A 4 -14.54 0.01 2.16
N CYS A 5 -13.42 0.26 1.48
CA CYS A 5 -12.14 -0.36 1.82
C CYS A 5 -11.51 0.23 3.10
N VAL A 6 -11.80 1.49 3.42
CA VAL A 6 -11.32 2.13 4.66
C VAL A 6 -12.07 1.55 5.86
N ALA A 7 -13.40 1.44 5.78
CA ALA A 7 -14.21 0.86 6.85
C ALA A 7 -13.80 -0.60 7.19
N ALA A 8 -13.29 -1.35 6.21
CA ALA A 8 -12.78 -2.69 6.45
C ALA A 8 -11.59 -2.72 7.44
N LEU A 9 -10.77 -1.65 7.49
CA LEU A 9 -9.65 -1.56 8.42
C LEU A 9 -10.12 -1.45 9.88
N ASP A 10 -11.25 -0.79 10.12
CA ASP A 10 -11.84 -0.65 11.46
C ASP A 10 -12.37 -2.00 11.97
N LEU A 11 -12.85 -2.86 11.06
CA LEU A 11 -13.30 -4.20 11.39
C LEU A 11 -12.17 -5.14 11.81
N LEU A 12 -10.91 -4.85 11.47
CA LEU A 12 -9.73 -5.64 11.85
C LEU A 12 -9.31 -5.36 13.30
N THR A 13 -10.17 -5.65 14.28
CA THR A 13 -9.94 -5.34 15.71
C THR A 13 -8.76 -6.10 16.34
N GLY A 14 -8.42 -7.27 15.80
CA GLY A 14 -7.26 -8.07 16.25
C GLY A 14 -5.91 -7.63 15.67
N LEU A 15 -5.88 -6.63 14.78
CA LEU A 15 -4.65 -6.14 14.16
C LEU A 15 -4.23 -4.80 14.77
N PRO A 16 -2.99 -4.66 15.29
CA PRO A 16 -2.46 -3.39 15.76
C PRO A 16 -2.56 -2.27 14.71
N ALA A 17 -2.80 -1.04 15.15
CA ALA A 17 -3.04 0.10 14.25
C ALA A 17 -1.81 0.46 13.38
N ASP A 18 -0.60 0.24 13.88
CA ASP A 18 0.67 0.41 13.16
C ASP A 18 0.86 -0.58 12.01
N LYS A 19 0.12 -1.70 12.02
CA LYS A 19 0.07 -2.68 10.93
C LYS A 19 -1.03 -2.42 9.91
N LYS A 20 -1.87 -1.40 10.12
CA LYS A 20 -2.90 -0.98 9.17
C LYS A 20 -2.37 0.13 8.28
N ALA A 21 -2.62 0.03 6.97
CA ALA A 21 -2.23 1.05 6.00
C ALA A 21 -3.35 1.24 4.97
N SER A 22 -3.58 2.49 4.55
CA SER A 22 -4.53 2.84 3.50
C SER A 22 -3.91 3.85 2.54
N TYR A 23 -4.17 3.70 1.26
CA TYR A 23 -3.75 4.64 0.24
C TYR A 23 -4.83 4.82 -0.81
N VAL A 24 -5.18 6.09 -1.08
CA VAL A 24 -6.12 6.46 -2.13
C VAL A 24 -5.34 7.26 -3.17
N GLU A 25 -5.18 6.67 -4.36
CA GLU A 25 -4.54 7.34 -5.49
C GLU A 25 -5.50 8.39 -6.08
N PRO A 26 -5.11 9.68 -6.12
CA PRO A 26 -5.90 10.70 -6.78
C PRO A 26 -6.04 10.39 -8.27
N ASN A 27 -7.26 10.52 -8.80
CA ASN A 27 -7.55 10.38 -10.23
C ASN A 27 -7.36 8.97 -10.84
N ALA A 28 -7.05 7.95 -10.05
CA ALA A 28 -7.13 6.58 -10.54
C ALA A 28 -8.59 6.13 -10.67
N GLY A 29 -8.99 5.75 -11.89
CA GLY A 29 -10.26 5.07 -12.13
C GLY A 29 -10.27 3.64 -11.57
N HIS A 30 -11.41 2.95 -11.69
CA HIS A 30 -11.61 1.61 -11.13
C HIS A 30 -10.52 0.59 -11.52
N TYR A 31 -10.04 0.65 -12.77
CA TYR A 31 -8.95 -0.22 -13.25
C TYR A 31 -7.56 0.44 -13.16
N GLY A 32 -7.49 1.76 -12.98
CA GLY A 32 -6.23 2.51 -12.84
C GLY A 32 -5.46 2.20 -11.56
N ILE A 33 -6.14 1.59 -10.59
CA ILE A 33 -5.53 1.10 -9.35
C ILE A 33 -4.85 -0.27 -9.48
N PHE A 34 -4.99 -0.96 -10.61
CA PHE A 34 -4.35 -2.26 -10.87
C PHE A 34 -3.51 -2.27 -12.16
N ALA A 35 -3.65 -1.26 -13.01
CA ALA A 35 -2.97 -1.17 -14.29
C ALA A 35 -2.68 0.28 -14.69
N GLY A 36 -1.85 0.48 -15.71
CA GLY A 36 -1.55 1.79 -16.27
C GLY A 36 -0.48 2.57 -15.50
N ARG A 37 -0.47 3.90 -15.69
CA ARG A 37 0.60 4.79 -15.19
C ARG A 37 0.55 4.91 -13.66
N SER A 38 -0.61 5.25 -13.10
CA SER A 38 -0.80 5.38 -11.65
C SER A 38 -0.43 4.11 -10.88
N TRP A 39 -0.76 2.93 -11.41
CA TRP A 39 -0.30 1.67 -10.83
C TRP A 39 1.23 1.54 -10.83
N ARG A 40 1.89 1.74 -11.97
CA ARG A 40 3.34 1.51 -12.09
C ARG A 40 4.16 2.51 -11.28
N GLU A 41 3.72 3.76 -11.22
CA GLU A 41 4.50 4.87 -10.67
C GLU A 41 4.18 5.16 -9.20
N ASN A 42 2.93 4.95 -8.76
CA ASN A 42 2.47 5.37 -7.44
C ASN A 42 2.03 4.19 -6.55
N ILE A 43 1.17 3.29 -7.06
CA ILE A 43 0.48 2.29 -6.23
C ILE A 43 1.29 1.01 -6.04
N ARG A 44 1.73 0.36 -7.13
CA ARG A 44 2.54 -0.87 -7.07
C ARG A 44 3.75 -0.69 -6.17
N PRO A 45 4.43 0.47 -6.20
CA PRO A 45 5.41 0.80 -5.21
C PRO A 45 5.00 0.52 -3.76
N LEU A 46 3.94 1.16 -3.31
CA LEU A 46 3.44 1.09 -1.94
C LEU A 46 3.06 -0.35 -1.56
N VAL A 47 2.44 -1.10 -2.47
CA VAL A 47 2.06 -2.50 -2.24
C VAL A 47 3.29 -3.37 -1.98
N LEU A 48 4.35 -3.23 -2.79
CA LEU A 48 5.57 -4.01 -2.60
C LEU A 48 6.29 -3.64 -1.31
N ASP A 49 6.33 -2.36 -0.95
CA ASP A 49 6.95 -1.91 0.30
C ASP A 49 6.16 -2.45 1.52
N PHE A 50 4.83 -2.51 1.44
CA PHE A 50 3.98 -3.11 2.46
C PHE A 50 4.24 -4.61 2.61
N ILE A 51 4.35 -5.36 1.51
CA ILE A 51 4.67 -6.79 1.54
C ILE A 51 6.06 -7.01 2.16
N ASP A 52 7.06 -6.24 1.71
CA ASP A 52 8.44 -6.36 2.22
C ASP A 52 8.51 -6.04 3.71
N ALA A 53 7.73 -5.08 4.21
CA ALA A 53 7.67 -4.72 5.63
C ALA A 53 6.97 -5.75 6.53
N ASN A 54 6.12 -6.62 5.96
CA ASN A 54 5.29 -7.57 6.71
C ASN A 54 5.59 -9.05 6.40
N SER A 55 6.58 -9.34 5.55
CA SER A 55 7.05 -10.71 5.30
C SER A 55 8.07 -11.11 6.36
N GLU A 56 8.00 -12.35 6.86
CA GLU A 56 9.12 -12.93 7.62
C GLU A 56 10.40 -12.92 6.77
N ALA A 57 11.56 -12.84 7.43
CA ALA A 57 12.88 -12.53 6.86
C ALA A 57 12.96 -12.90 5.35
N PRO A 58 12.98 -11.90 4.45
CA PRO A 58 12.80 -12.16 3.04
C PRO A 58 13.95 -13.04 2.55
N ALA A 59 13.62 -14.08 1.78
CA ALA A 59 14.61 -14.76 0.95
C ALA A 59 15.49 -13.69 0.26
N GLU A 60 16.80 -13.82 0.37
CA GLU A 60 17.78 -12.79 0.00
C GLU A 60 17.53 -12.30 -1.45
N ARG A 61 16.85 -11.16 -1.60
CA ARG A 61 16.51 -10.63 -2.93
C ARG A 61 17.70 -9.81 -3.43
N LYS A 62 18.42 -10.33 -4.43
CA LYS A 62 19.39 -9.56 -5.24
C LYS A 62 18.66 -8.49 -6.08
N ARG A 63 18.23 -7.41 -5.44
CA ARG A 63 17.67 -6.24 -6.13
C ARG A 63 18.81 -5.36 -6.64
N THR A 64 18.70 -4.93 -7.89
CA THR A 64 19.74 -4.14 -8.57
C THR A 64 19.77 -2.67 -8.15
N LYS A 65 18.70 -2.11 -7.57
CA LYS A 65 18.66 -0.74 -7.01
C LYS A 65 17.67 -0.58 -5.84
N PRO A 66 17.99 0.24 -4.82
CA PRO A 66 17.02 0.68 -3.80
C PRO A 66 15.96 1.58 -4.43
N ARG A 67 14.69 1.44 -4.04
CA ARG A 67 13.63 2.38 -4.43
C ARG A 67 13.47 3.45 -3.35
N ALA A 68 13.09 4.66 -3.75
CA ALA A 68 12.74 5.71 -2.79
C ALA A 68 11.62 5.21 -1.86
N LYS A 69 11.77 5.39 -0.55
CA LYS A 69 10.72 5.11 0.43
C LYS A 69 9.58 6.08 0.17
N HIS A 70 8.39 5.57 -0.15
CA HIS A 70 7.18 6.38 -0.15
C HIS A 70 6.57 6.38 1.25
N ALA A 71 6.22 7.56 1.76
CA ALA A 71 5.65 7.71 3.08
C ALA A 71 4.22 7.15 3.11
N ASN A 72 3.95 6.23 4.05
CA ASN A 72 2.59 5.81 4.36
C ASN A 72 1.86 6.96 5.06
N LYS A 73 0.77 7.45 4.46
CA LYS A 73 -0.08 8.48 5.08
C LYS A 73 -1.32 7.78 5.62
N ASN A 74 -1.22 7.24 6.83
CA ASN A 74 -2.39 7.08 7.69
C ASN A 74 -2.82 8.47 8.16
N ALA A 75 -3.32 9.30 7.24
CA ALA A 75 -4.01 10.52 7.61
C ALA A 75 -5.43 10.10 7.98
N ALA A 76 -5.70 10.12 9.29
CA ALA A 76 -7.04 10.07 9.82
C ALA A 76 -7.92 11.07 9.04
N ALA A 77 -9.02 10.56 8.50
CA ALA A 77 -10.16 11.32 8.05
C ALA A 77 -11.38 10.77 8.78
#